data_AF-A0A9D9CSN6-F1
#
_entry.id   AF-A0A9D9CSN6-F1
#
_cell.length_a   1.000
_cell.length_b   1.000
_cell.length_c   1.000
_cell.angle_alpha   90.00
_cell.angle_beta   90.00
_cell.angle_gamma   90.00
#
_symmetry.space_group_name_H-M   'P 1'
#
loop_
_entity.id
_entity.type
_entity.pdbx_description
1 polymer ?
#
loop_
_entity_poly.entity_id
_entity_poly.type
_entity_poly.pdbx_seq_one_letter_code
_entity_poly.pdbx_strand_id
1 'polypeptide(L)'
;MRALVSVSDKTGLVEFVQGLVDLGWEIIATGGTQKLLESKGVKTIGISEVTGFPEICDGRVKTLHPKVHGGILARRDVPAHMETLKENGIQTIELVCVNLYPFKQTIAKEGVTLEDAIENIDIGGPSMVRSAAKNWKDVTIVCDPSDYGKVLEELKANGKTSDQTRLQLSAQAYTHTAEYDACIATYMRAQAGLNEKLFLEYDLKQGLRYGENPHQSAKFYATLEPAPFSLAFAEQIQGKELSYNNIQDANAALNVLRDFEEPFCVALKHMNPCGAAVGKTIEDAWQAAYEADKVSIYGGIVGVNRTLTAEVAAGMKPIFLEIVIAPDFTPEALEILSTKKNLRVMKVDMTRDGKSVPQFISVNGGMLAQQLDTQVETV
;
A
#
# COMPACT_ATOMS: atom_id res chain seq x y z
N MET A 1 -20.17 -27.70 -2.25
CA MET A 1 -19.78 -26.31 -2.63
C MET A 1 -18.50 -26.38 -3.42
N ARG A 2 -18.25 -25.40 -4.29
CA ARG A 2 -17.11 -25.37 -5.20
C ARG A 2 -16.31 -24.10 -5.00
N ALA A 3 -14.99 -24.24 -4.93
CA ALA A 3 -14.04 -23.14 -4.90
C ALA A 3 -13.24 -23.11 -6.20
N LEU A 4 -13.22 -21.96 -6.88
CA LEU A 4 -12.33 -21.72 -8.02
C LEU A 4 -11.08 -20.99 -7.54
N VAL A 5 -9.92 -21.59 -7.76
CA VAL A 5 -8.64 -21.12 -7.24
C VAL A 5 -7.64 -20.89 -8.40
N SER A 6 -7.22 -19.64 -8.57
CA SER A 6 -6.30 -19.22 -9.62
C SER A 6 -5.47 -18.04 -9.14
N VAL A 7 -4.35 -18.31 -8.46
CA VAL A 7 -3.53 -17.29 -7.81
C VAL A 7 -2.13 -17.22 -8.41
N SER A 8 -1.54 -16.02 -8.45
CA SER A 8 -0.12 -15.81 -8.73
C SER A 8 0.72 -16.02 -7.47
N ASP A 9 0.41 -15.30 -6.39
CA ASP A 9 1.03 -15.49 -5.08
C ASP A 9 0.47 -16.75 -4.41
N LYS A 10 1.39 -17.66 -4.05
CA LYS A 10 1.09 -18.98 -3.47
C LYS A 10 1.17 -19.00 -1.95
N THR A 11 1.48 -17.88 -1.32
CA THR A 11 1.62 -17.76 0.14
C THR A 11 0.37 -18.27 0.85
N GLY A 12 0.53 -19.24 1.77
CA GLY A 12 -0.56 -19.84 2.56
C GLY A 12 -1.63 -20.60 1.77
N LEU A 13 -1.45 -20.80 0.46
CA LEU A 13 -2.50 -21.34 -0.40
C LEU A 13 -2.83 -22.79 -0.09
N VAL A 14 -1.82 -23.61 0.18
CA VAL A 14 -2.00 -25.06 0.37
C VAL A 14 -2.80 -25.31 1.63
N GLU A 15 -2.45 -24.60 2.71
CA GLU A 15 -3.16 -24.65 3.99
C GLU A 15 -4.59 -24.16 3.86
N PHE A 16 -4.80 -23.07 3.11
CA PHE A 16 -6.13 -22.54 2.84
C PHE A 16 -7.01 -23.56 2.10
N VAL A 17 -6.51 -24.11 0.99
CA VAL A 17 -7.24 -25.07 0.16
C VAL A 17 -7.48 -26.38 0.91
N GLN A 18 -6.51 -26.87 1.69
CA GLN A 18 -6.71 -28.05 2.51
C GLN A 18 -7.85 -27.84 3.52
N GLY A 19 -7.92 -26.67 4.14
CA GLY A 19 -9.04 -26.31 5.02
C GLY A 19 -10.40 -26.33 4.33
N LEU A 20 -10.48 -25.97 3.03
CA LEU A 20 -11.70 -26.09 2.24
C LEU A 20 -12.04 -27.55 1.93
N VAL A 21 -11.04 -28.36 1.59
CA VAL A 21 -11.22 -29.80 1.32
C VAL A 21 -11.73 -30.54 2.56
N ASP A 22 -11.19 -30.22 3.74
CA ASP A 22 -11.62 -30.80 5.02
C ASP A 22 -13.10 -30.46 5.33
N LEU A 23 -13.60 -29.34 4.79
CA LEU A 23 -15.02 -28.94 4.86
C LEU A 23 -15.88 -29.53 3.72
N GLY A 24 -15.32 -30.40 2.87
CA GLY A 24 -16.03 -31.08 1.78
C GLY A 24 -16.21 -30.23 0.52
N TRP A 25 -15.38 -29.22 0.29
CA TRP A 25 -15.43 -28.40 -0.92
C TRP A 25 -14.71 -29.07 -2.09
N GLU A 26 -15.29 -28.95 -3.28
CA GLU A 26 -14.61 -29.29 -4.54
C GLU A 26 -13.72 -28.13 -4.98
N ILE A 27 -12.49 -28.45 -5.39
CA ILE A 27 -11.50 -27.44 -5.79
C ILE A 27 -11.35 -27.45 -7.30
N ILE A 28 -11.74 -26.36 -7.95
CA ILE A 28 -11.44 -26.07 -9.35
C ILE A 28 -10.15 -25.26 -9.39
N ALA A 29 -9.15 -25.70 -10.12
CA ALA A 29 -7.87 -25.00 -10.20
C ALA A 29 -7.39 -24.84 -11.65
N THR A 30 -6.46 -23.90 -11.86
CA THR A 30 -5.89 -23.59 -13.18
C THR A 30 -4.36 -23.72 -13.17
N GLY A 31 -3.79 -24.18 -14.29
CA GLY A 31 -2.36 -24.04 -14.60
C GLY A 31 -1.39 -24.36 -13.45
N GLY A 32 -0.52 -23.41 -13.11
CA GLY A 32 0.47 -23.57 -12.03
C GLY A 32 -0.15 -23.74 -10.64
N THR A 33 -1.36 -23.21 -10.41
CA THR A 33 -2.11 -23.44 -9.16
C THR A 33 -2.50 -24.90 -9.02
N GLN A 34 -3.04 -25.48 -10.08
CA GLN A 34 -3.43 -26.88 -10.11
C GLN A 34 -2.22 -27.79 -9.84
N LYS A 35 -1.12 -27.58 -10.58
CA LYS A 35 0.11 -28.37 -10.41
C LYS A 35 0.65 -28.33 -8.98
N LEU A 36 0.65 -27.14 -8.35
CA LEU A 36 1.10 -26.99 -6.97
C LEU A 36 0.22 -27.81 -6.02
N LEU A 37 -1.10 -27.65 -6.11
CA LEU A 37 -2.05 -28.34 -5.23
C LEU A 37 -1.97 -29.87 -5.39
N GLU A 38 -1.94 -30.36 -6.63
CA GLU A 38 -1.82 -31.80 -6.92
C GLU A 38 -0.50 -32.38 -6.41
N SER A 39 0.61 -31.63 -6.50
CA SER A 39 1.91 -32.05 -5.94
C SER A 39 1.90 -32.20 -4.42
N LYS A 40 0.92 -31.60 -3.75
CA LYS A 40 0.68 -31.69 -2.30
C LYS A 40 -0.43 -32.68 -1.94
N GLY A 41 -0.92 -33.45 -2.91
CA GLY A 41 -1.95 -34.47 -2.70
C GLY A 41 -3.38 -33.92 -2.65
N VAL A 42 -3.59 -32.64 -2.96
CA VAL A 42 -4.93 -32.05 -3.05
C VAL A 42 -5.54 -32.44 -4.39
N LYS A 43 -6.69 -33.12 -4.36
CA LYS A 43 -7.45 -33.43 -5.57
C LYS A 43 -8.09 -32.17 -6.12
N THR A 44 -7.84 -31.88 -7.39
CA THR A 44 -8.42 -30.73 -8.09
C THR A 44 -9.17 -31.15 -9.35
N ILE A 45 -10.13 -30.32 -9.76
CA ILE A 45 -10.84 -30.38 -11.03
C ILE A 45 -10.21 -29.33 -11.95
N GLY A 46 -9.74 -29.76 -13.12
CA GLY A 46 -9.13 -28.84 -14.09
C GLY A 46 -10.18 -27.93 -14.74
N ILE A 47 -9.80 -26.70 -15.08
CA ILE A 47 -10.73 -25.76 -15.72
C ILE A 47 -11.29 -26.27 -17.07
N SER A 48 -10.48 -27.02 -17.83
CA SER A 48 -10.91 -27.62 -19.11
C SER A 48 -11.95 -28.72 -18.89
N GLU A 49 -11.92 -29.42 -17.76
CA GLU A 49 -12.94 -30.41 -17.39
C GLU A 49 -14.27 -29.72 -17.06
N VAL A 50 -14.22 -28.58 -16.37
CA VAL A 50 -15.41 -27.78 -16.07
C VAL A 50 -16.02 -27.19 -17.36
N THR A 51 -15.19 -26.63 -18.23
CA THR A 51 -15.67 -25.95 -19.44
C THR A 51 -16.06 -26.95 -20.55
N GLY A 52 -15.35 -28.07 -20.65
CA GLY A 52 -15.39 -28.97 -21.80
C GLY A 52 -14.73 -28.36 -23.04
N PHE A 53 -13.90 -27.32 -22.88
CA PHE A 53 -13.25 -26.60 -23.96
C PHE A 53 -11.72 -26.69 -23.82
N PRO A 54 -10.96 -26.93 -24.90
CA PRO A 54 -9.51 -27.05 -24.83
C PRO A 54 -8.84 -25.71 -24.53
N GLU A 55 -7.63 -25.76 -23.99
CA GLU A 55 -6.80 -24.55 -23.85
C GLU A 55 -6.31 -24.12 -25.24
N ILE A 56 -6.61 -22.87 -25.64
CA ILE A 56 -6.22 -22.27 -26.92
C ILE A 56 -5.57 -20.90 -26.69
N CYS A 57 -4.89 -20.36 -27.70
CA CYS A 57 -4.22 -19.04 -27.65
C CYS A 57 -3.33 -18.92 -26.40
N ASP A 58 -2.52 -19.96 -26.14
CA ASP A 58 -1.60 -20.04 -25.00
C ASP A 58 -2.27 -19.81 -23.64
N GLY A 59 -3.55 -20.16 -23.54
CA GLY A 59 -4.32 -20.09 -22.29
C GLY A 59 -4.96 -18.74 -21.99
N ARG A 60 -4.88 -17.76 -22.90
CA ARG A 60 -5.45 -16.40 -22.72
C ARG A 60 -6.94 -16.37 -22.45
N VAL A 61 -7.69 -17.36 -22.94
CA VAL A 61 -9.17 -17.36 -22.91
C VAL A 61 -9.78 -18.47 -22.05
N LYS A 62 -8.96 -19.25 -21.32
CA LYS A 62 -9.40 -20.51 -20.69
C LYS A 62 -10.47 -20.35 -19.61
N THR A 63 -10.54 -19.20 -18.94
CA THR A 63 -11.57 -18.92 -17.91
C THR A 63 -12.71 -18.05 -18.42
N LEU A 64 -12.59 -17.47 -19.62
CA LEU A 64 -13.58 -16.59 -20.24
C LEU A 64 -14.72 -17.41 -20.86
N HIS A 65 -15.40 -18.20 -20.03
CA HIS A 65 -16.39 -19.18 -20.47
C HIS A 65 -17.69 -19.08 -19.65
N PRO A 66 -18.88 -19.24 -20.28
CA PRO A 66 -20.16 -19.19 -19.57
C PRO A 66 -20.30 -20.20 -18.43
N LYS A 67 -19.70 -21.39 -18.54
CA LYS A 67 -19.69 -22.37 -17.43
C LYS A 67 -18.92 -21.90 -16.20
N VAL A 68 -18.00 -20.94 -16.35
CA VAL A 68 -17.26 -20.32 -15.24
C VAL A 68 -18.04 -19.11 -14.74
N HIS A 69 -18.26 -18.13 -15.62
CA HIS A 69 -18.90 -16.87 -15.23
C HIS A 69 -20.38 -17.04 -14.87
N GLY A 70 -21.12 -17.95 -15.50
CA GLY A 70 -22.49 -18.31 -15.13
C GLY A 70 -22.55 -18.95 -13.74
N GLY A 71 -21.60 -19.83 -13.41
CA GLY A 71 -21.49 -20.43 -12.08
C GLY A 71 -21.18 -19.40 -10.98
N ILE A 72 -20.49 -18.32 -11.33
CA ILE A 72 -20.15 -17.21 -10.42
C ILE A 72 -21.29 -16.16 -10.34
N LEU A 73 -21.88 -15.77 -11.47
CA LEU A 73 -22.75 -14.59 -11.58
C LEU A 73 -24.24 -14.89 -11.43
N ALA A 74 -24.65 -16.16 -11.49
CA ALA A 74 -26.04 -16.50 -11.27
C ALA A 74 -26.47 -16.09 -9.85
N ARG A 75 -27.51 -15.27 -9.81
CA ARG A 75 -28.18 -14.89 -8.58
C ARG A 75 -29.01 -16.05 -8.07
N ARG A 76 -28.69 -16.54 -6.87
CA ARG A 76 -29.35 -17.73 -6.32
C ARG A 76 -30.74 -17.43 -5.77
N ASP A 77 -31.02 -16.15 -5.50
CA ASP A 77 -32.33 -15.65 -5.12
C ASP A 77 -33.31 -15.48 -6.30
N VAL A 78 -32.86 -15.70 -7.54
CA VAL A 78 -33.70 -15.61 -8.74
C VAL A 78 -33.91 -17.01 -9.34
N PRO A 79 -35.08 -17.65 -9.17
CA PRO A 79 -35.32 -19.02 -9.63
C PRO A 79 -35.03 -19.26 -11.12
N ALA A 80 -35.33 -18.28 -11.98
CA ALA A 80 -35.05 -18.36 -13.41
C ALA A 80 -33.55 -18.50 -13.74
N HIS A 81 -32.66 -17.90 -12.94
CA HIS A 81 -31.22 -18.07 -13.13
C HIS A 81 -30.79 -19.51 -12.80
N MET A 82 -31.34 -20.08 -11.72
CA MET A 82 -31.02 -21.44 -11.30
C MET A 82 -31.52 -22.49 -12.30
N GLU A 83 -32.70 -22.29 -12.90
CA GLU A 83 -33.17 -23.17 -13.98
C GLU A 83 -32.28 -23.05 -15.21
N THR A 84 -31.90 -21.82 -15.60
CA THR A 84 -30.98 -21.60 -16.74
C THR A 84 -29.63 -22.31 -16.52
N LEU A 85 -29.08 -22.26 -15.30
CA LEU A 85 -27.85 -22.99 -14.99
C LEU A 85 -28.03 -24.50 -15.18
N LYS A 86 -29.12 -25.05 -14.65
CA LYS A 86 -29.44 -26.49 -14.74
C LYS A 86 -29.63 -26.95 -16.19
N GLU A 87 -30.39 -26.20 -16.99
CA GLU A 87 -30.62 -26.48 -18.42
C GLU A 87 -29.32 -26.50 -19.22
N ASN A 88 -28.34 -25.67 -18.84
CA ASN A 88 -27.05 -25.55 -19.52
C ASN A 88 -25.95 -26.40 -18.88
N GLY A 89 -26.27 -27.24 -17.89
CA GLY A 89 -25.29 -28.08 -17.18
C GLY A 89 -24.20 -27.27 -16.46
N ILE A 90 -24.54 -26.08 -15.97
CA ILE A 90 -23.64 -25.18 -15.25
C ILE A 90 -23.85 -25.37 -13.75
N GLN A 91 -22.77 -25.62 -13.02
CA GLN A 91 -22.78 -25.71 -11.56
C GLN A 91 -22.38 -24.37 -10.94
N THR A 92 -22.92 -24.05 -9.76
CA THR A 92 -22.56 -22.85 -9.02
C THR A 92 -21.13 -22.91 -8.47
N ILE A 93 -20.55 -21.74 -8.25
CA ILE A 93 -19.26 -21.55 -7.59
C ILE A 93 -19.52 -20.64 -6.38
N GLU A 94 -19.15 -21.10 -5.18
CA GLU A 94 -19.42 -20.38 -3.93
C GLU A 94 -18.23 -19.56 -3.44
N LEU A 95 -17.01 -19.94 -3.87
CA LEU A 95 -15.79 -19.24 -3.51
C LEU A 95 -14.91 -19.05 -4.75
N VAL A 96 -14.36 -17.85 -4.91
CA VAL A 96 -13.38 -17.53 -5.94
C VAL A 96 -12.14 -16.98 -5.23
N CYS A 97 -11.02 -17.67 -5.33
CA CYS A 97 -9.73 -17.25 -4.78
C CYS A 97 -8.79 -16.92 -5.94
N VAL A 98 -8.60 -15.63 -6.19
CA VAL A 98 -7.82 -15.11 -7.31
C VAL A 98 -7.04 -13.89 -6.86
N ASN A 99 -5.71 -13.97 -6.95
CA ASN A 99 -4.83 -12.82 -6.85
C ASN A 99 -4.10 -12.66 -8.19
N LEU A 100 -3.95 -11.41 -8.62
CA LEU A 100 -3.47 -11.09 -9.96
C LEU A 100 -1.95 -11.21 -10.04
N TYR A 101 -1.45 -11.53 -11.23
CA TYR A 101 -0.01 -11.44 -11.47
C TYR A 101 0.46 -10.00 -11.21
N PRO A 102 1.57 -9.79 -10.49
CA PRO A 102 2.01 -8.45 -10.14
C PRO A 102 2.59 -7.76 -11.39
N PHE A 103 1.71 -7.14 -12.18
CA PHE A 103 2.09 -6.38 -13.38
C PHE A 103 3.13 -5.31 -13.04
N LYS A 104 2.97 -4.63 -11.91
CA LYS A 104 3.95 -3.70 -11.34
C LYS A 104 5.35 -4.31 -11.19
N GLN A 105 5.46 -5.55 -10.69
CA GLN A 105 6.76 -6.24 -10.58
C GLN A 105 7.32 -6.63 -11.95
N THR A 106 6.48 -6.86 -12.94
CA THR A 106 6.92 -7.20 -14.30
C THR A 106 7.58 -6.02 -14.98
N ILE A 107 6.91 -4.86 -14.96
CA ILE A 107 7.42 -3.64 -15.58
C ILE A 107 8.61 -3.03 -14.82
N ALA A 108 8.86 -3.47 -13.59
CA ALA A 108 10.02 -3.08 -12.78
C ALA A 108 11.28 -3.91 -13.09
N LYS A 109 11.18 -5.01 -13.86
CA LYS A 109 12.35 -5.83 -14.23
C LYS A 109 13.24 -5.07 -15.22
N GLU A 110 14.55 -5.14 -15.01
CA GLU A 110 15.51 -4.58 -15.96
C GLU A 110 15.34 -5.21 -17.36
N GLY A 111 15.31 -4.36 -18.39
CA GLY A 111 15.23 -4.79 -19.78
C GLY A 111 13.88 -5.33 -20.24
N VAL A 112 12.80 -5.17 -19.45
CA VAL A 112 11.44 -5.57 -19.87
C VAL A 112 11.02 -4.83 -21.15
N THR A 113 10.59 -5.59 -22.16
CA THR A 113 10.08 -5.02 -23.42
C THR A 113 8.59 -4.67 -23.31
N LEU A 114 8.09 -3.88 -24.27
CA LEU A 114 6.65 -3.61 -24.36
C LEU A 114 5.86 -4.89 -24.60
N GLU A 115 6.40 -5.78 -25.44
CA GLU A 115 5.84 -7.08 -25.73
C GLU A 115 5.75 -7.93 -24.46
N ASP A 116 6.83 -8.01 -23.67
CA ASP A 116 6.82 -8.73 -22.39
C ASP A 116 5.77 -8.18 -21.42
N ALA A 117 5.62 -6.86 -21.35
CA ALA A 117 4.61 -6.24 -20.51
C ALA A 117 3.19 -6.62 -20.99
N ILE A 118 2.91 -6.50 -22.29
CA ILE A 118 1.60 -6.82 -22.87
C ILE A 118 1.20 -8.28 -22.62
N GLU A 119 2.14 -9.22 -22.73
CA GLU A 119 1.88 -10.64 -22.47
C GLU A 119 1.51 -10.94 -21.01
N ASN A 120 1.93 -10.08 -20.08
CA ASN A 120 1.65 -10.22 -18.65
C ASN A 120 0.39 -9.44 -18.19
N ILE A 121 -0.36 -8.85 -19.11
CA ILE A 121 -1.68 -8.28 -18.82
C ILE A 121 -2.70 -9.42 -18.72
N ASP A 122 -3.20 -9.65 -17.51
CA ASP A 122 -4.19 -10.68 -17.22
C ASP A 122 -5.60 -10.19 -17.58
N ILE A 123 -6.32 -11.00 -18.36
CA ILE A 123 -7.72 -10.76 -18.73
C ILE A 123 -8.66 -11.64 -17.90
N GLY A 124 -8.28 -12.90 -17.70
CA GLY A 124 -9.10 -13.91 -17.04
C GLY A 124 -9.24 -13.65 -15.55
N GLY A 125 -8.13 -13.34 -14.87
CA GLY A 125 -8.08 -13.02 -13.45
C GLY A 125 -9.01 -11.87 -13.08
N PRO A 126 -8.83 -10.65 -13.64
CA PRO A 126 -9.69 -9.50 -13.32
C PRO A 126 -11.15 -9.76 -13.67
N SER A 127 -11.43 -10.49 -14.75
CA SER A 127 -12.81 -10.87 -15.12
C SER A 127 -13.47 -11.75 -14.05
N MET A 128 -12.75 -12.74 -13.52
CA MET A 128 -13.26 -13.61 -12.44
C MET A 128 -13.42 -12.86 -11.12
N VAL A 129 -12.43 -12.02 -10.75
CA VAL A 129 -12.47 -11.18 -9.54
C VAL A 129 -13.69 -10.27 -9.58
N ARG A 130 -13.90 -9.53 -10.68
CA ARG A 130 -15.06 -8.65 -10.86
C ARG A 130 -16.37 -9.40 -10.88
N SER A 131 -16.40 -10.60 -11.46
CA SER A 131 -17.61 -11.44 -11.47
C SER A 131 -18.03 -11.86 -10.06
N ALA A 132 -17.06 -12.32 -9.26
CA ALA A 132 -17.30 -12.75 -7.88
C ALA A 132 -17.67 -11.57 -6.99
N ALA A 133 -16.95 -10.45 -7.09
CA ALA A 133 -17.24 -9.22 -6.36
C ALA A 133 -18.64 -8.66 -6.70
N LYS A 134 -19.03 -8.66 -7.98
CA LYS A 134 -20.39 -8.26 -8.39
C LYS A 134 -21.46 -9.12 -7.71
N ASN A 135 -21.24 -10.43 -7.60
CA ASN A 135 -22.18 -11.36 -7.00
C ASN A 135 -21.88 -11.69 -5.52
N TRP A 136 -21.31 -10.73 -4.77
CA TRP A 136 -20.87 -10.92 -3.38
C TRP A 136 -21.95 -11.46 -2.43
N LYS A 137 -23.23 -11.25 -2.73
CA LYS A 137 -24.33 -11.83 -1.94
C LYS A 137 -24.24 -13.35 -1.86
N ASP A 138 -23.76 -13.96 -2.93
CA ASP A 138 -23.71 -15.38 -3.17
C ASP A 138 -22.26 -15.92 -3.18
N VAL A 139 -21.28 -15.14 -3.63
CA VAL A 139 -19.90 -15.62 -3.82
C VAL A 139 -18.95 -14.95 -2.85
N THR A 140 -18.11 -15.75 -2.20
CA THR A 140 -16.96 -15.25 -1.43
C THR A 140 -15.77 -15.06 -2.37
N ILE A 141 -15.38 -13.82 -2.63
CA ILE A 141 -14.14 -13.50 -3.36
C ILE A 141 -12.99 -13.38 -2.35
N VAL A 142 -11.81 -13.90 -2.67
CA VAL A 142 -10.59 -13.73 -1.88
C VAL A 142 -9.45 -13.39 -2.82
N CYS A 143 -8.82 -12.24 -2.62
CA CYS A 143 -7.72 -11.73 -3.45
C CYS A 143 -6.42 -11.49 -2.68
N ASP A 144 -6.45 -11.55 -1.34
CA ASP A 144 -5.29 -11.37 -0.48
C ASP A 144 -5.10 -12.61 0.42
N PRO A 145 -3.90 -13.22 0.48
CA PRO A 145 -3.60 -14.33 1.39
C PRO A 145 -3.87 -14.05 2.87
N SER A 146 -3.79 -12.81 3.32
CA SER A 146 -4.07 -12.42 4.71
C SER A 146 -5.52 -12.68 5.12
N ASP A 147 -6.46 -12.73 4.16
CA ASP A 147 -7.88 -13.01 4.42
C ASP A 147 -8.19 -14.51 4.55
N TYR A 148 -7.25 -15.41 4.21
CA TYR A 148 -7.46 -16.86 4.23
C TYR A 148 -7.91 -17.40 5.61
N GLY A 149 -7.28 -16.91 6.68
CA GLY A 149 -7.59 -17.33 8.05
C GLY A 149 -9.03 -16.99 8.43
N LYS A 150 -9.41 -15.71 8.29
CA LYS A 150 -10.76 -15.21 8.61
C LYS A 150 -11.84 -15.95 7.82
N VAL A 151 -11.62 -16.18 6.52
CA VAL A 151 -12.57 -16.91 5.68
C VAL A 151 -12.74 -18.35 6.16
N LEU A 152 -11.65 -19.07 6.43
CA LEU A 152 -11.74 -20.44 6.93
C LEU A 152 -12.39 -20.53 8.31
N GLU A 153 -12.12 -19.59 9.20
CA GLU A 153 -12.74 -19.52 10.53
C GLU A 153 -14.27 -19.40 10.40
N GLU A 154 -14.77 -18.49 9.57
CA GLU A 154 -16.22 -18.36 9.36
C GLU A 154 -16.83 -19.60 8.70
N LEU A 155 -16.16 -20.20 7.72
CA LEU A 155 -16.63 -21.41 7.05
C LEU A 155 -16.69 -22.60 8.02
N LYS A 156 -15.71 -22.76 8.91
CA LYS A 156 -15.69 -23.82 9.93
C LYS A 156 -16.79 -23.62 10.97
N ALA A 157 -17.01 -22.38 11.41
CA ALA A 157 -17.99 -22.07 12.45
C ALA A 157 -19.44 -22.15 11.94
N ASN A 158 -19.70 -21.67 10.72
CA ASN A 158 -21.06 -21.39 10.25
C ASN A 158 -21.43 -22.12 8.94
N GLY A 159 -20.49 -22.82 8.31
CA GLY A 159 -20.66 -23.42 6.98
C GLY A 159 -20.70 -22.42 5.82
N LYS A 160 -20.69 -21.11 6.11
CA LYS A 160 -20.72 -20.00 5.15
C LYS A 160 -20.08 -18.76 5.76
N THR A 161 -19.62 -17.85 4.90
CA THR A 161 -19.23 -16.50 5.32
C THR A 161 -20.47 -15.65 5.65
N SER A 162 -20.28 -14.58 6.39
CA SER A 162 -21.30 -13.55 6.65
C SER A 162 -21.45 -12.59 5.46
N ASP A 163 -22.61 -11.96 5.34
CA ASP A 163 -22.86 -10.91 4.34
C ASP A 163 -21.89 -9.73 4.51
N GLN A 164 -21.57 -9.39 5.75
CA GLN A 164 -20.61 -8.34 6.08
C GLN A 164 -19.21 -8.68 5.54
N THR A 165 -18.74 -9.91 5.76
CA THR A 165 -17.44 -10.38 5.28
C THR A 165 -17.40 -10.43 3.75
N ARG A 166 -18.44 -10.95 3.08
CA ARG A 166 -18.47 -10.96 1.61
C ARG A 166 -18.50 -9.56 1.01
N LEU A 167 -19.20 -8.61 1.63
CA LEU A 167 -19.21 -7.22 1.17
C LEU A 167 -17.84 -6.55 1.34
N GLN A 168 -17.15 -6.79 2.46
CA GLN A 168 -15.78 -6.30 2.68
C GLN A 168 -14.81 -6.86 1.64
N LEU A 169 -14.83 -8.17 1.43
CA LEU A 169 -14.02 -8.85 0.43
C LEU A 169 -14.32 -8.38 -1.00
N SER A 170 -15.60 -8.10 -1.30
CA SER A 170 -15.99 -7.50 -2.57
C SER A 170 -15.41 -6.10 -2.76
N ALA A 171 -15.36 -5.28 -1.71
CA ALA A 171 -14.76 -3.95 -1.78
C ALA A 171 -13.25 -4.06 -2.03
N GLN A 172 -12.56 -4.94 -1.30
CA GLN A 172 -11.13 -5.25 -1.51
C GLN A 172 -10.87 -5.73 -2.95
N ALA A 173 -11.71 -6.60 -3.49
CA ALA A 173 -11.58 -7.10 -4.87
C ALA A 173 -11.72 -5.99 -5.94
N TYR A 174 -12.61 -5.01 -5.73
CA TYR A 174 -12.71 -3.86 -6.63
C TYR A 174 -11.52 -2.90 -6.48
N THR A 175 -11.00 -2.71 -5.26
CA THR A 175 -9.76 -1.95 -5.03
C THR A 175 -8.60 -2.61 -5.77
N HIS A 176 -8.41 -3.92 -5.59
CA HIS A 176 -7.35 -4.71 -6.22
C HIS A 176 -7.36 -4.61 -7.76
N THR A 177 -8.56 -4.62 -8.37
CA THR A 177 -8.68 -4.47 -9.84
C THR A 177 -8.50 -3.02 -10.30
N ALA A 178 -8.89 -2.03 -9.49
CA ALA A 178 -8.65 -0.63 -9.80
C ALA A 178 -7.15 -0.28 -9.78
N GLU A 179 -6.40 -0.78 -8.80
CA GLU A 179 -4.95 -0.64 -8.69
C GLU A 179 -4.24 -1.30 -9.88
N TYR A 180 -4.67 -2.53 -10.21
CA TYR A 180 -4.15 -3.26 -11.36
C TYR A 180 -4.34 -2.49 -12.68
N ASP A 181 -5.55 -2.01 -12.95
CA ASP A 181 -5.86 -1.26 -14.17
C ASP A 181 -5.17 0.11 -14.18
N ALA A 182 -5.01 0.78 -13.03
CA ALA A 182 -4.27 2.04 -12.92
C ALA A 182 -2.78 1.85 -13.23
N CYS A 183 -2.18 0.72 -12.81
CA CYS A 183 -0.81 0.36 -13.15
C CYS A 183 -0.64 0.13 -14.65
N ILE A 184 -1.52 -0.66 -15.28
CA ILE A 184 -1.53 -0.88 -16.73
C ILE A 184 -1.70 0.44 -17.48
N ALA A 185 -2.69 1.25 -17.09
CA ALA A 185 -2.96 2.53 -17.74
C ALA A 185 -1.75 3.47 -17.63
N THR A 186 -1.12 3.57 -16.46
CA THR A 186 0.08 4.40 -16.25
C THR A 186 1.20 3.96 -17.19
N TYR A 187 1.48 2.66 -17.27
CA TYR A 187 2.51 2.11 -18.15
C TYR A 187 2.19 2.34 -19.64
N MET A 188 1.01 1.91 -20.11
CA MET A 188 0.63 2.00 -21.53
C MET A 188 0.54 3.44 -22.03
N ARG A 189 0.09 4.36 -21.18
CA ARG A 189 0.05 5.78 -21.52
C ARG A 189 1.44 6.37 -21.67
N ALA A 190 2.39 6.01 -20.79
CA ALA A 190 3.79 6.43 -20.94
C ALA A 190 4.38 5.92 -22.28
N GLN A 191 4.13 4.66 -22.62
CA GLN A 191 4.57 4.06 -23.90
C GLN A 191 3.93 4.75 -25.12
N ALA A 192 2.69 5.20 -24.99
CA ALA A 192 1.98 5.95 -26.03
C ALA A 192 2.27 7.46 -26.04
N GLY A 193 3.12 7.97 -25.14
CA GLY A 193 3.41 9.41 -25.02
C GLY A 193 2.25 10.26 -24.48
N LEU A 194 1.29 9.67 -23.77
CA LEU A 194 0.10 10.32 -23.23
C LEU A 194 0.28 10.73 -21.75
N ASN A 195 0.29 12.04 -21.46
CA ASN A 195 0.58 12.59 -20.13
C ASN A 195 -0.56 13.41 -19.50
N GLU A 196 -1.76 13.40 -20.08
CA GLU A 196 -2.91 14.20 -19.65
C GLU A 196 -3.72 13.62 -18.48
N LYS A 197 -3.33 12.46 -17.94
CA LYS A 197 -3.98 11.81 -16.79
C LYS A 197 -2.98 11.52 -15.69
N LEU A 198 -3.40 11.81 -14.45
CA LEU A 198 -2.67 11.52 -13.24
C LEU A 198 -3.42 10.46 -12.43
N PHE A 199 -2.74 9.35 -12.14
CA PHE A 199 -3.18 8.33 -11.20
C PHE A 199 -2.34 8.45 -9.93
N LEU A 200 -3.01 8.49 -8.79
CA LEU A 200 -2.38 8.56 -7.47
C LEU A 200 -2.75 7.31 -6.69
N GLU A 201 -1.75 6.62 -6.16
CA GLU A 201 -1.89 5.40 -5.39
C GLU A 201 -1.30 5.62 -3.99
N TYR A 202 -2.16 5.52 -2.98
CA TYR A 202 -1.80 5.77 -1.59
C TYR A 202 -2.59 4.87 -0.63
N ASP A 203 -1.90 4.33 0.36
CA ASP A 203 -2.51 3.56 1.45
C ASP A 203 -2.63 4.36 2.73
N LEU A 204 -3.63 4.02 3.54
CA LEU A 204 -3.80 4.65 4.85
C LEU A 204 -2.62 4.26 5.76
N LYS A 205 -1.80 5.25 6.11
CA LYS A 205 -0.71 5.08 7.08
C LYS A 205 -1.22 5.12 8.52
N GLN A 206 -2.04 6.12 8.83
CA GLN A 206 -2.68 6.26 10.15
C GLN A 206 -3.91 7.18 10.10
N GLY A 207 -4.87 6.94 10.98
CA GLY A 207 -5.90 7.94 11.29
C GLY A 207 -5.29 9.11 12.08
N LEU A 208 -5.85 10.31 11.92
CA LEU A 208 -5.45 11.48 12.70
C LEU A 208 -6.61 11.91 13.60
N ARG A 209 -6.28 12.43 14.79
CA ARG A 209 -7.29 12.89 15.75
C ARG A 209 -8.18 13.99 15.17
N TYR A 210 -7.57 14.91 14.42
CA TYR A 210 -8.22 15.97 13.66
C TYR A 210 -7.24 16.49 12.59
N GLY A 211 -7.72 17.36 11.70
CA GLY A 211 -6.93 18.06 10.68
C GLY A 211 -6.11 19.20 11.27
N GLU A 212 -6.02 20.31 10.56
CA GLU A 212 -5.32 21.50 11.07
C GLU A 212 -5.98 22.04 12.35
N ASN A 213 -7.32 21.95 12.41
CA ASN A 213 -8.15 22.38 13.53
C ASN A 213 -9.04 21.25 14.06
N PRO A 214 -9.45 21.27 15.36
CA PRO A 214 -10.19 20.18 16.01
C PRO A 214 -11.51 19.76 15.36
N HIS A 215 -12.16 20.64 14.60
CA HIS A 215 -13.45 20.36 13.95
C HIS A 215 -13.30 19.63 12.60
N GLN A 216 -12.07 19.47 12.10
CA GLN A 216 -11.77 18.83 10.83
C GLN A 216 -11.34 17.38 11.05
N SER A 217 -11.91 16.41 10.35
CA SER A 217 -11.39 15.03 10.34
C SER A 217 -10.21 14.91 9.39
N ALA A 218 -9.19 14.12 9.73
CA ALA A 218 -8.06 13.88 8.84
C ALA A 218 -7.50 12.45 8.94
N LYS A 219 -6.77 12.06 7.90
CA LYS A 219 -6.06 10.79 7.77
C LYS A 219 -4.73 11.06 7.09
N PHE A 220 -3.71 10.28 7.43
CA PHE A 220 -2.40 10.35 6.79
C PHE A 220 -2.24 9.13 5.89
N TYR A 221 -1.88 9.37 4.64
CA TYR A 221 -1.69 8.36 3.62
C TYR A 221 -0.22 8.33 3.16
N ALA A 222 0.26 7.16 2.77
CA ALA A 222 1.61 6.94 2.29
C ALA A 222 1.60 6.30 0.90
N THR A 223 2.61 6.59 0.09
CA THR A 223 2.86 5.83 -1.14
C THR A 223 3.28 4.40 -0.79
N LEU A 224 3.22 3.50 -1.77
CA LEU A 224 3.72 2.13 -1.59
C LEU A 224 5.25 2.06 -1.56
N GLU A 225 5.90 2.89 -2.37
CA GLU A 225 7.37 2.92 -2.44
C GLU A 225 7.93 3.87 -1.37
N PRO A 226 8.90 3.41 -0.55
CA PRO A 226 9.63 4.27 0.36
C PRO A 226 10.34 5.42 -0.37
N ALA A 227 10.31 6.59 0.25
CA ALA A 227 11.04 7.76 -0.20
C ALA A 227 11.95 8.28 0.93
N PRO A 228 13.20 8.69 0.64
CA PRO A 228 14.02 9.37 1.62
C PRO A 228 13.43 10.74 1.96
N PHE A 229 13.89 11.33 3.06
CA PHE A 229 13.40 12.59 3.62
C PHE A 229 11.87 12.59 3.77
N SER A 230 11.31 11.46 4.23
CA SER A 230 9.86 11.26 4.33
C SER A 230 9.45 10.82 5.73
N LEU A 231 8.50 11.55 6.30
CA LEU A 231 7.88 11.16 7.57
C LEU A 231 6.97 9.92 7.42
N ALA A 232 6.46 9.66 6.23
CA ALA A 232 5.61 8.48 5.97
C ALA A 232 6.36 7.15 6.17
N PHE A 233 7.67 7.17 5.97
CA PHE A 233 8.58 6.03 6.10
C PHE A 233 9.55 6.17 7.26
N ALA A 234 9.35 7.17 8.12
CA ALA A 234 10.12 7.34 9.34
C ALA A 234 9.83 6.25 10.37
N GLU A 235 10.85 5.88 11.13
CA GLU A 235 10.70 5.11 12.36
C GLU A 235 10.43 6.09 13.51
N GLN A 236 9.27 5.95 14.15
CA GLN A 236 8.97 6.67 15.39
C GLN A 236 9.50 5.88 16.58
N ILE A 237 10.64 6.29 17.12
CA ILE A 237 11.32 5.60 18.23
C ILE A 237 10.54 5.77 19.54
N GLN A 238 9.95 6.94 19.75
CA GLN A 238 9.13 7.22 20.95
C GLN A 238 8.13 8.35 20.70
N GLY A 239 7.34 8.65 21.74
CA GLY A 239 6.45 9.81 21.79
C GLY A 239 4.99 9.46 21.47
N LYS A 240 4.15 10.50 21.48
CA LYS A 240 2.73 10.37 21.14
C LYS A 240 2.53 10.21 19.64
N GLU A 241 1.33 9.77 19.22
CA GLU A 241 0.91 9.82 17.82
C GLU A 241 1.09 11.22 17.20
N LEU A 242 1.41 11.26 15.91
CA LEU A 242 1.59 12.51 15.17
C LEU A 242 0.24 13.19 14.90
N SER A 243 0.18 14.51 15.07
CA SER A 243 -0.94 15.32 14.61
C SER A 243 -0.78 15.75 13.14
N TYR A 244 -1.83 16.29 12.54
CA TYR A 244 -1.79 16.87 11.20
C TYR A 244 -0.70 17.95 11.06
N ASN A 245 -0.64 18.89 12.01
CA ASN A 245 0.36 19.98 11.99
C ASN A 245 1.77 19.44 12.25
N ASN A 246 1.92 18.40 13.09
CA ASN A 246 3.21 17.74 13.27
C ASN A 246 3.74 17.17 11.95
N ILE A 247 2.88 16.58 11.12
CA ILE A 247 3.28 16.04 9.82
C ILE A 247 3.69 17.16 8.86
N GLN A 248 2.92 18.26 8.80
CA GLN A 248 3.27 19.40 7.95
C GLN A 248 4.60 20.05 8.36
N ASP A 249 4.78 20.35 9.66
CA ASP A 249 5.99 21.00 10.17
C ASP A 249 7.21 20.09 10.00
N ALA A 250 7.07 18.78 10.22
CA ALA A 250 8.15 17.82 10.01
C ALA A 250 8.49 17.66 8.52
N ASN A 251 7.51 17.69 7.63
CA ASN A 251 7.75 17.67 6.19
C ASN A 251 8.49 18.94 5.73
N ALA A 252 8.12 20.11 6.25
CA ALA A 252 8.86 21.35 6.01
C ALA A 252 10.31 21.23 6.52
N ALA A 253 10.52 20.65 7.71
CA ALA A 253 11.87 20.40 8.24
C ALA A 253 12.71 19.50 7.35
N LEU A 254 12.12 18.40 6.88
CA LEU A 254 12.79 17.46 6.00
C LEU A 254 13.14 18.05 4.64
N ASN A 255 12.29 18.94 4.10
CA ASN A 255 12.59 19.67 2.88
C ASN A 255 13.78 20.62 3.08
N VAL A 256 13.81 21.41 4.16
CA VAL A 256 14.96 22.29 4.43
C VAL A 256 16.23 21.47 4.67
N LEU A 257 16.15 20.38 5.44
CA LEU A 257 17.31 19.49 5.69
C LEU A 257 17.90 18.90 4.41
N ARG A 258 17.07 18.68 3.39
CA ARG A 258 17.47 18.10 2.11
C ARG A 258 18.49 18.97 1.37
N ASP A 259 18.42 20.29 1.56
CA ASP A 259 19.21 21.26 0.80
C ASP A 259 20.67 21.39 1.27
N PHE A 260 21.01 20.88 2.46
CA PHE A 260 22.33 21.12 3.08
C PHE A 260 23.17 19.86 3.20
N GLU A 261 24.34 19.83 2.56
CA GLU A 261 25.30 18.74 2.67
C GLU A 261 26.07 18.77 3.99
N GLU A 262 26.51 19.94 4.43
CA GLU A 262 27.25 20.19 5.66
C GLU A 262 26.42 19.84 6.92
N PRO A 263 27.04 19.62 8.09
CA PRO A 263 26.29 19.48 9.34
C PRO A 263 25.33 20.67 9.52
N PHE A 264 24.04 20.36 9.55
CA PHE A 264 23.00 21.37 9.49
C PHE A 264 21.87 21.04 10.47
N CYS A 265 21.34 22.09 11.08
CA CYS A 265 20.20 22.03 11.98
C CYS A 265 19.17 23.07 11.58
N VAL A 266 17.89 22.68 11.62
CA VAL A 266 16.74 23.58 11.47
C VAL A 266 15.76 23.39 12.62
N ALA A 267 15.32 24.50 13.20
CA ALA A 267 14.22 24.59 14.13
C ALA A 267 13.03 25.26 13.44
N LEU A 268 11.85 24.64 13.51
CA LEU A 268 10.63 25.07 12.82
C LEU A 268 9.44 25.19 13.77
N LYS A 269 8.53 26.09 13.41
CA LYS A 269 7.21 26.22 14.03
C LYS A 269 6.20 26.71 12.99
N HIS A 270 5.09 25.99 12.82
CA HIS A 270 4.06 26.33 11.83
C HIS A 270 4.64 26.52 10.42
N MET A 271 5.42 25.55 9.97
CA MET A 271 6.15 25.50 8.69
C MET A 271 7.17 26.62 8.46
N ASN A 272 7.42 27.49 9.44
CA ASN A 272 8.37 28.58 9.34
C ASN A 272 9.63 28.29 10.17
N PRO A 273 10.85 28.40 9.59
CA PRO A 273 12.09 28.28 10.36
C PRO A 273 12.20 29.40 11.39
N CYS A 274 12.33 29.05 12.67
CA CYS A 274 12.73 29.99 13.72
C CYS A 274 14.25 30.00 13.96
N GLY A 275 14.96 28.98 13.48
CA GLY A 275 16.41 28.94 13.45
C GLY A 275 16.91 27.94 12.42
N ALA A 276 17.99 28.27 11.72
CA ALA A 276 18.64 27.39 10.76
C ALA A 276 20.13 27.71 10.71
N ALA A 277 20.99 26.70 10.77
CA ALA A 277 22.43 26.93 10.76
C ALA A 277 23.21 25.74 10.22
N VAL A 278 24.26 26.06 9.47
CA VAL A 278 25.36 25.15 9.15
C VAL A 278 26.42 25.26 10.26
N GLY A 279 27.03 24.13 10.63
CA GLY A 279 28.12 24.05 11.60
C GLY A 279 29.27 23.18 11.10
N LYS A 280 30.43 23.23 11.79
CA LYS A 280 31.52 22.28 11.51
C LYS A 280 31.20 20.89 12.07
N THR A 281 30.47 20.85 13.17
CA THR A 281 29.86 19.65 13.74
C THR A 281 28.35 19.85 13.92
N ILE A 282 27.64 18.78 14.31
CA ILE A 282 26.19 18.90 14.53
C ILE A 282 25.86 19.66 15.82
N GLU A 283 26.77 19.64 16.78
CA GLU A 283 26.72 20.46 18.00
C GLU A 283 26.79 21.95 17.67
N ASP A 284 27.73 22.35 16.81
CA ASP A 284 27.87 23.73 16.33
C ASP A 284 26.59 24.20 15.62
N ALA A 285 26.07 23.36 14.72
CA ALA A 285 24.86 23.65 13.95
C ALA A 285 23.63 23.80 14.86
N TRP A 286 23.46 22.88 15.82
CA TRP A 286 22.39 22.93 16.81
C TRP A 286 22.47 24.22 17.64
N GLN A 287 23.65 24.52 18.19
CA GLN A 287 23.83 25.69 19.05
C GLN A 287 23.52 26.98 18.29
N ALA A 288 24.01 27.13 17.06
CA ALA A 288 23.73 28.31 16.24
C ALA A 288 22.24 28.43 15.87
N ALA A 289 21.58 27.32 15.49
CA ALA A 289 20.15 27.32 15.18
C ALA A 289 19.30 27.67 16.41
N TYR A 290 19.68 27.18 17.60
CA TYR A 290 18.99 27.50 18.85
C TYR A 290 19.15 28.98 19.28
N GLU A 291 20.33 29.57 19.07
CA GLU A 291 20.59 30.97 19.40
C GLU A 291 19.85 31.97 18.49
N ALA A 292 19.36 31.53 17.32
CA ALA A 292 18.64 32.40 16.39
C ALA A 292 17.32 32.95 16.98
N ASP A 293 16.49 32.08 17.58
CA ASP A 293 15.28 32.47 18.29
C ASP A 293 14.88 31.46 19.38
N LYS A 294 15.33 31.73 20.60
CA LYS A 294 15.05 30.92 21.79
C LYS A 294 13.59 30.96 22.24
N VAL A 295 12.82 31.95 21.80
CA VAL A 295 11.41 32.09 22.18
C VAL A 295 10.54 31.25 21.25
N SER A 296 10.76 31.37 19.94
CA SER A 296 9.92 30.71 18.95
C SER A 296 10.14 29.20 18.87
N ILE A 297 11.33 28.69 19.23
CA ILE A 297 11.61 27.24 19.25
C ILE A 297 10.74 26.47 20.27
N TYR A 298 10.15 27.15 21.26
CA TYR A 298 9.30 26.49 22.26
C TYR A 298 8.01 25.95 21.62
N GLY A 299 7.82 24.64 21.74
CA GLY A 299 6.76 23.86 21.07
C GLY A 299 7.03 23.59 19.59
N GLY A 300 8.25 23.85 19.12
CA GLY A 300 8.65 23.63 17.74
C GLY A 300 9.14 22.20 17.47
N ILE A 301 9.61 22.02 16.24
CA ILE A 301 10.29 20.83 15.74
C ILE A 301 11.76 21.17 15.52
N VAL A 302 12.65 20.24 15.85
CA VAL A 302 14.06 20.35 15.48
C VAL A 302 14.46 19.18 14.59
N GLY A 303 15.09 19.49 13.47
CA GLY A 303 15.68 18.53 12.55
C GLY A 303 17.19 18.71 12.42
N VAL A 304 17.92 17.60 12.32
CA VAL A 304 19.36 17.57 12.04
C VAL A 304 19.66 16.58 10.90
N ASN A 305 20.67 16.87 10.08
CA ASN A 305 21.05 16.00 8.94
C ASN A 305 22.24 15.07 9.23
N ARG A 306 22.58 14.89 10.52
CA ARG A 306 23.63 13.98 11.04
C ARG A 306 23.11 13.25 12.26
N THR A 307 23.81 12.18 12.65
CA THR A 307 23.52 11.45 13.88
C THR A 307 23.43 12.40 15.08
N LEU A 308 22.31 12.36 15.79
CA LEU A 308 22.10 13.21 16.95
C LEU A 308 22.84 12.63 18.16
N THR A 309 23.72 13.44 18.74
CA THR A 309 24.62 13.05 19.84
C THR A 309 24.03 13.35 21.22
N ALA A 310 24.62 12.76 22.27
CA ALA A 310 24.26 13.03 23.66
C ALA A 310 24.31 14.52 24.02
N GLU A 311 25.30 15.24 23.49
CA GLU A 311 25.50 16.68 23.74
C GLU A 311 24.35 17.50 23.14
N VAL A 312 23.98 17.24 21.88
CA VAL A 312 22.83 17.87 21.24
C VAL A 312 21.54 17.53 22.01
N ALA A 313 21.33 16.27 22.37
CA ALA A 313 20.17 15.84 23.16
C ALA A 313 20.09 16.55 24.53
N ALA A 314 21.22 16.73 25.22
CA ALA A 314 21.29 17.43 26.48
C ALA A 314 20.90 18.91 26.33
N GLY A 315 21.35 19.57 25.25
CA GLY A 315 20.96 20.94 24.91
C GLY A 315 19.46 21.09 24.59
N MET A 316 18.84 20.06 24.02
CA MET A 316 17.40 20.02 23.73
C MET A 316 16.54 19.72 24.96
N LYS A 317 17.08 19.01 25.96
CA LYS A 317 16.36 18.57 27.18
C LYS A 317 15.62 19.70 27.95
N PRO A 318 16.14 20.91 28.14
CA PRO A 318 15.39 21.97 28.83
C PRO A 318 14.24 22.58 28.01
N ILE A 319 14.19 22.38 26.69
CA ILE A 319 13.27 23.06 25.77
C ILE A 319 12.00 22.22 25.54
N PHE A 320 10.81 22.77 25.60
CA PHE A 320 9.63 22.02 25.14
C PHE A 320 9.69 21.88 23.61
N LEU A 321 9.84 20.66 23.11
CA LEU A 321 9.86 20.32 21.68
C LEU A 321 8.76 19.30 21.41
N GLU A 322 8.07 19.43 20.29
CA GLU A 322 7.05 18.46 19.84
C GLU A 322 7.72 17.26 19.14
N ILE A 323 8.72 17.53 18.30
CA ILE A 323 9.42 16.51 17.49
C ILE A 323 10.92 16.81 17.39
N VAL A 324 11.73 15.75 17.45
CA VAL A 324 13.14 15.76 17.06
C VAL A 324 13.34 14.76 15.92
N ILE A 325 14.01 15.18 14.83
CA ILE A 325 14.21 14.41 13.61
C ILE A 325 15.71 14.28 13.32
N ALA A 326 16.19 13.07 13.04
CA ALA A 326 17.58 12.81 12.66
C ALA A 326 17.69 11.57 11.76
N PRO A 327 18.79 11.40 11.00
CA PRO A 327 19.08 10.15 10.29
C PRO A 327 19.44 9.01 11.23
N ASP A 328 20.03 9.31 12.38
CA ASP A 328 20.26 8.34 13.46
C ASP A 328 20.46 9.04 14.81
N PHE A 329 20.52 8.25 15.88
CA PHE A 329 20.72 8.73 17.25
C PHE A 329 21.76 7.87 17.96
N THR A 330 22.61 8.47 18.79
CA THR A 330 23.44 7.66 19.71
C THR A 330 22.57 7.05 20.83
N PRO A 331 22.96 5.92 21.42
CA PRO A 331 22.21 5.32 22.54
C PRO A 331 21.99 6.28 23.71
N GLU A 332 23.01 7.08 24.04
CA GLU A 332 22.98 8.05 25.13
C GLU A 332 22.05 9.23 24.80
N ALA A 333 21.98 9.63 23.52
CA ALA A 333 21.01 10.63 23.07
C ALA A 333 19.57 10.14 23.27
N LEU A 334 19.29 8.89 22.90
CA LEU A 334 17.98 8.29 23.11
C LEU A 334 17.62 8.20 24.59
N GLU A 335 18.57 7.83 25.46
CA GLU A 335 18.36 7.81 26.91
C GLU A 335 17.94 9.20 27.43
N ILE A 336 18.64 10.25 27.00
CA ILE A 336 18.32 11.63 27.39
C ILE A 336 16.93 12.05 26.90
N LEU A 337 16.62 11.81 25.62
CA LEU A 337 15.34 12.19 25.01
C LEU A 337 14.15 11.39 25.57
N SER A 338 14.37 10.16 26.03
CA SER A 338 13.35 9.29 26.64
C SER A 338 12.76 9.84 27.94
N THR A 339 13.48 10.74 28.61
CA THR A 339 12.96 11.45 29.78
C THR A 339 11.75 12.34 29.44
N LYS A 340 11.58 12.71 28.16
CA LYS A 340 10.41 13.45 27.65
C LYS A 340 9.43 12.52 26.96
N LYS A 341 8.58 11.85 27.73
CA LYS A 341 7.60 10.85 27.25
C LYS A 341 6.73 11.28 26.06
N ASN A 342 6.44 12.58 25.92
CA ASN A 342 5.59 13.10 24.85
C ASN A 342 6.35 13.50 23.58
N LEU A 343 7.67 13.68 23.67
CA LEU A 343 8.50 14.09 22.54
C LEU A 343 8.54 12.96 21.51
N ARG A 344 8.16 13.28 20.26
CA ARG A 344 8.36 12.34 19.16
C ARG A 344 9.81 12.39 18.73
N VAL A 345 10.44 11.23 18.69
CA VAL A 345 11.81 11.07 18.17
C VAL A 345 11.70 10.25 16.89
N MET A 346 12.05 10.88 15.77
CA MET A 346 11.85 10.34 14.44
C MET A 346 13.19 10.05 13.78
N LYS A 347 13.44 8.78 13.45
CA LYS A 347 14.56 8.37 12.62
C LYS A 347 14.09 8.33 11.17
N VAL A 348 14.78 9.08 10.29
CA VAL A 348 14.38 9.27 8.89
C VAL A 348 15.54 8.94 7.98
N ASP A 349 15.32 8.14 6.94
CA ASP A 349 16.33 7.98 5.88
C ASP A 349 16.54 9.33 5.18
N MET A 350 17.78 9.84 5.20
CA MET A 350 18.17 11.10 4.56
C MET A 350 19.15 10.86 3.39
N THR A 351 19.11 9.68 2.79
CA THR A 351 19.90 9.35 1.61
C THR A 351 19.48 10.23 0.43
N ARG A 352 20.45 10.85 -0.25
CA ARG A 352 20.23 11.57 -1.51
C ARG A 352 20.46 10.63 -2.68
N ASP A 353 19.39 10.03 -3.20
CA ASP A 353 19.47 9.07 -4.31
C ASP A 353 19.29 9.72 -5.70
N GLY A 354 19.15 11.05 -5.75
CA GLY A 354 19.01 11.83 -6.99
C GLY A 354 17.67 11.64 -7.71
N LYS A 355 16.72 10.89 -7.14
CA LYS A 355 15.40 10.70 -7.75
C LYS A 355 14.52 11.91 -7.50
N SER A 356 14.04 12.51 -8.59
CA SER A 356 13.01 13.53 -8.52
C SER A 356 11.66 12.88 -8.24
N VAL A 357 11.09 13.19 -7.07
CA VAL A 357 9.70 12.86 -6.74
C VAL A 357 8.79 14.03 -7.11
N PRO A 358 7.56 13.79 -7.63
CA PRO A 358 6.62 14.86 -7.88
C PRO A 358 6.11 15.46 -6.56
N GLN A 359 5.98 16.77 -6.52
CA GLN A 359 5.31 17.52 -5.46
C GLN A 359 3.88 17.85 -5.90
N PHE A 360 2.94 17.63 -5.01
CA PHE A 360 1.53 17.93 -5.22
C PHE A 360 1.03 18.99 -4.24
N ILE A 361 0.30 19.97 -4.75
CA ILE A 361 -0.34 21.02 -3.94
C ILE A 361 -1.83 21.06 -4.31
N SER A 362 -2.69 20.81 -3.34
CA SER A 362 -4.14 20.94 -3.53
C SER A 362 -4.54 22.38 -3.76
N VAL A 363 -5.45 22.62 -4.70
CA VAL A 363 -6.15 23.90 -4.89
C VAL A 363 -7.65 23.65 -4.89
N ASN A 364 -8.47 24.69 -4.75
CA ASN A 364 -9.93 24.51 -4.75
C ASN A 364 -10.40 23.83 -6.05
N GLY A 365 -10.91 22.61 -5.93
CA GLY A 365 -11.40 21.82 -7.06
C GLY A 365 -10.31 21.19 -7.94
N GLY A 366 -9.03 21.23 -7.55
CA GLY A 366 -7.94 20.71 -8.37
C GLY A 366 -6.63 20.46 -7.60
N MET A 367 -5.55 20.23 -8.34
CA MET A 367 -4.22 19.97 -7.79
C MET A 367 -3.14 20.41 -8.77
N LEU A 368 -2.08 21.04 -8.26
CA LEU A 368 -0.85 21.33 -8.99
C LEU A 368 0.12 20.16 -8.81
N ALA A 369 0.79 19.77 -9.88
CA ALA A 369 1.81 18.73 -9.88
C ALA A 369 3.08 19.31 -10.52
N GLN A 370 4.20 19.26 -9.79
CA GLN A 370 5.48 19.76 -10.26
C GLN A 370 6.61 18.83 -9.83
N GLN A 371 7.80 19.00 -10.40
CA GLN A 371 9.01 18.38 -9.84
C GLN A 371 9.32 19.07 -8.51
N LEU A 372 9.78 18.29 -7.52
CA LEU A 372 10.29 18.88 -6.30
C LEU A 372 11.55 19.70 -6.60
N ASP A 373 11.63 20.89 -6.01
CA ASP A 373 12.84 21.70 -6.11
C ASP A 373 13.96 21.06 -5.29
N THR A 374 15.00 20.60 -5.98
CA THR A 374 16.19 19.99 -5.37
C THR A 374 17.48 20.47 -6.03
N GLN A 375 17.42 21.53 -6.85
CA GLN A 375 18.59 22.03 -7.56
C GLN A 375 19.09 23.34 -6.94
N VAL A 376 20.41 23.43 -6.77
CA VAL A 376 21.06 24.70 -6.42
C VAL A 376 21.33 25.46 -7.71
N GLU A 377 20.50 26.45 -8.00
CA GLU A 377 20.75 27.39 -9.09
C GLU A 377 21.80 28.42 -8.62
N THR A 378 22.96 28.42 -9.25
CA THR A 378 23.95 29.48 -9.02
C THR A 378 23.60 30.63 -9.96
N VAL A 379 23.04 31.71 -9.41
CA VAL A 379 22.72 32.93 -10.17
C VAL A 379 23.97 33.77 -10.38
#